data_AF-A0A1B6FWV3-F1
#
_entry.id   AF-A0A1B6FWV3-F1
#
_cell.length_a   1.000
_cell.length_b   1.000
_cell.length_c   1.000
_cell.angle_alpha   90.00
_cell.angle_beta   90.00
_cell.angle_gamma   90.00
#
_symmetry.space_group_name_H-M   'P 1'
#
loop_
_entity.id
_entity.type
_entity.pdbx_description
1 polymer ?
#
loop_
_entity_poly.entity_id
_entity_poly.type
_entity_poly.pdbx_seq_one_letter_code
_entity_poly.pdbx_strand_id
1 'polypeptide(L)'
;FVQRCPPLAVAVAMETQKGTPLDKVSTLEFPIFPVAAAIKWDSGIVKRQLKNLEWTKVNEKPCRSGLTVEFHELGFRVQAPGNLSGEELDSALESLTARVETQQATALLQLEAIYHTLMRASQTSVADCMDLEDGEKCEQLKTEIRKYFNEESYLDRYNLPEVSL
;
A
#
# COMPACT_ATOMS: atom_id res chain seq x y z
N PHE A 1 10.02 -6.85 -35.16
CA PHE A 1 9.07 -6.41 -34.12
C PHE A 1 9.27 -4.95 -33.71
N VAL A 2 10.51 -4.46 -33.60
CA VAL A 2 10.85 -3.07 -33.25
C VAL A 2 10.13 -2.01 -34.10
N GLN A 3 10.06 -2.17 -35.43
CA GLN A 3 9.35 -1.23 -36.31
C GLN A 3 7.82 -1.21 -36.15
N ARG A 4 7.22 -2.21 -35.48
CA ARG A 4 5.76 -2.35 -35.33
C ARG A 4 5.25 -1.96 -33.94
N CYS A 5 6.13 -1.74 -32.97
CA CYS A 5 5.76 -1.44 -31.60
C CYS A 5 6.59 -0.25 -31.08
N PRO A 6 6.02 0.97 -31.06
CA PRO A 6 6.72 2.16 -30.59
C PRO A 6 7.29 2.04 -29.17
N PRO A 7 6.56 1.45 -28.18
CA PRO A 7 7.14 1.20 -26.86
C PRO A 7 8.40 0.34 -26.86
N LEU A 8 8.44 -0.71 -27.68
CA LEU A 8 9.63 -1.56 -27.79
C LEU A 8 10.79 -0.82 -28.45
N ALA A 9 10.52 0.01 -29.47
CA ALA A 9 11.55 0.81 -30.12
C ALA A 9 12.20 1.82 -29.17
N VAL A 10 11.39 2.49 -28.36
CA VAL A 10 11.90 3.43 -27.34
C VAL A 10 12.68 2.69 -26.25
N ALA A 11 12.18 1.54 -25.77
CA ALA A 11 12.92 0.72 -24.81
C ALA A 11 14.30 0.32 -25.34
N VAL A 12 14.38 -0.18 -26.59
CA VAL A 12 15.63 -0.53 -27.26
C VAL A 12 16.56 0.68 -27.38
N ALA A 13 16.04 1.85 -27.77
CA ALA A 13 16.82 3.08 -27.87
C ALA A 13 17.36 3.56 -26.51
N MET A 14 16.59 3.41 -25.43
CA MET A 14 17.04 3.74 -24.08
C MET A 14 18.15 2.80 -23.60
N GLU A 15 18.05 1.51 -23.90
CA GLU A 15 19.06 0.53 -23.50
C GLU A 15 20.37 0.65 -24.32
N THR A 16 20.30 1.01 -25.61
CA THR A 16 21.50 1.29 -26.40
C THR A 16 22.22 2.57 -25.95
N GLN A 17 21.48 3.59 -25.51
CA GLN A 17 22.07 4.80 -24.91
C GLN A 17 22.80 4.52 -23.60
N LYS A 18 22.37 3.50 -22.84
CA LYS A 18 23.06 3.04 -21.62
C LYS A 18 24.30 2.19 -21.91
N GLY A 19 24.60 1.90 -23.18
CA GLY A 19 25.78 1.14 -23.60
C GLY A 19 25.59 -0.39 -23.58
N THR A 20 24.36 -0.90 -23.48
CA THR A 20 24.09 -2.33 -23.46
C THR A 20 24.16 -2.91 -24.89
N PRO A 21 25.07 -3.86 -25.19
CA PRO A 21 25.14 -4.47 -26.52
C PRO A 21 23.96 -5.44 -26.72
N LEU A 22 22.96 -5.02 -27.50
CA LEU A 22 21.72 -5.78 -27.73
C LEU A 22 21.86 -6.93 -28.73
N ASP A 23 22.98 -7.03 -29.45
CA ASP A 23 23.15 -7.94 -30.60
C ASP A 23 23.18 -9.44 -30.24
N LYS A 24 23.21 -9.79 -28.95
CA LYS A 24 23.27 -11.18 -28.46
C LYS A 24 22.28 -11.52 -27.35
N VAL A 25 21.33 -10.65 -27.05
CA VAL A 25 20.46 -10.80 -25.87
C VAL A 25 19.11 -11.40 -26.27
N SER A 26 18.74 -12.54 -25.67
CA SER A 26 17.45 -13.20 -25.89
C SER A 26 16.30 -12.62 -25.06
N THR A 27 16.63 -11.86 -24.02
CA THR A 27 15.67 -11.29 -23.04
C THR A 27 15.95 -9.81 -22.84
N LEU A 28 14.94 -8.97 -22.98
CA LEU A 28 15.06 -7.53 -22.80
C LEU A 28 14.17 -7.08 -21.64
N GLU A 29 14.77 -6.53 -20.59
CA GLU A 29 14.08 -5.98 -19.43
C GLU A 29 14.23 -4.46 -19.40
N PHE A 30 13.13 -3.76 -19.16
CA PHE A 30 13.13 -2.29 -19.10
C PHE A 30 11.95 -1.76 -18.29
N PRO A 31 12.10 -0.58 -17.66
CA PRO A 31 11.04 0.01 -16.86
C PRO A 31 9.93 0.57 -17.77
N ILE A 32 8.68 0.22 -17.47
CA ILE A 32 7.52 0.61 -18.30
C ILE A 32 7.21 2.11 -18.20
N PHE A 33 7.32 2.70 -17.00
CA PHE A 33 6.90 4.09 -16.77
C PHE A 33 7.77 5.12 -17.50
N PRO A 34 9.11 5.02 -17.52
CA PRO A 34 9.94 5.92 -18.33
C PRO A 34 9.64 5.81 -19.83
N VAL A 35 9.41 4.60 -20.35
CA VAL A 35 9.02 4.40 -21.76
C VAL A 35 7.66 5.02 -22.05
N ALA A 36 6.69 4.84 -21.15
CA ALA A 36 5.37 5.45 -21.26
C ALA A 36 5.45 6.99 -21.25
N ALA A 37 6.25 7.56 -20.35
CA ALA A 37 6.47 9.00 -20.25
C ALA A 37 7.14 9.58 -21.51
N ALA A 38 8.16 8.90 -22.06
CA ALA A 38 8.86 9.34 -23.27
C ALA A 38 7.94 9.40 -24.51
N ILE A 39 6.99 8.47 -24.62
CA ILE A 39 6.01 8.41 -25.72
C ILE A 39 4.74 9.21 -25.39
N LYS A 40 4.63 9.75 -24.17
CA LYS A 40 3.42 10.41 -23.64
C LYS A 40 2.18 9.51 -23.69
N TRP A 41 2.35 8.22 -23.40
CA TRP A 41 1.28 7.23 -23.38
C TRP A 41 0.93 6.81 -21.96
N ASP A 42 -0.31 6.35 -21.79
CA ASP A 42 -0.70 5.67 -20.56
C ASP A 42 0.00 4.31 -20.44
N SER A 43 0.46 3.98 -19.22
CA SER A 43 1.12 2.69 -18.94
C SER A 43 0.28 1.47 -19.33
N GLY A 44 -1.06 1.54 -19.27
CA GLY A 44 -1.97 0.49 -19.69
C GLY A 44 -1.96 0.29 -21.21
N ILE A 45 -1.89 1.38 -21.99
CA ILE A 45 -1.76 1.31 -23.45
C ILE A 45 -0.41 0.67 -23.81
N VAL A 46 0.67 1.08 -23.14
CA VAL A 46 2.00 0.49 -23.32
C VAL A 46 2.00 -1.01 -23.01
N LYS A 47 1.47 -1.42 -21.86
CA LYS A 47 1.35 -2.84 -21.47
C LYS A 47 0.57 -3.65 -22.51
N ARG A 48 -0.56 -3.13 -22.98
CA ARG A 48 -1.36 -3.78 -24.03
C ARG A 48 -0.59 -3.93 -25.33
N GLN A 49 0.10 -2.88 -25.77
CA GLN A 49 0.89 -2.91 -27.00
C GLN A 49 2.07 -3.88 -26.91
N LEU A 50 2.71 -3.98 -25.73
CA LEU A 50 3.74 -4.98 -25.47
C LEU A 50 3.17 -6.39 -25.48
N LYS A 51 2.04 -6.65 -24.79
CA LYS A 51 1.40 -7.98 -24.81
C LYS A 51 0.92 -8.42 -26.18
N ASN A 52 0.53 -7.49 -27.04
CA ASN A 52 0.17 -7.79 -28.43
C ASN A 52 1.35 -8.33 -29.25
N LEU A 53 2.60 -8.10 -28.84
CA LEU A 53 3.78 -8.66 -29.50
C LEU A 53 3.83 -10.19 -29.44
N GLU A 54 3.19 -10.79 -28.44
CA GLU A 54 3.06 -12.25 -28.34
C GLU A 54 2.20 -12.84 -29.47
N TRP A 55 1.57 -12.00 -30.29
CA TRP A 55 0.70 -12.39 -31.39
C TRP A 55 1.20 -11.81 -32.72
N THR A 56 1.04 -12.58 -33.79
CA THR A 56 1.41 -12.23 -35.17
C THR A 56 0.32 -12.71 -36.12
N LYS A 57 0.27 -12.18 -37.35
CA LYS A 57 -0.65 -12.65 -38.39
C LYS A 57 0.11 -13.47 -39.42
N VAL A 58 -0.30 -14.71 -39.63
CA VAL A 58 0.20 -15.59 -40.71
C VAL A 58 -1.02 -15.97 -41.55
N ASN A 59 -1.00 -15.64 -42.85
CA ASN A 59 -2.14 -15.83 -43.75
C ASN A 59 -3.45 -15.21 -43.20
N GLU A 60 -3.35 -13.97 -42.73
CA GLU A 60 -4.45 -13.19 -42.09
C GLU A 60 -5.03 -13.77 -40.80
N LYS A 61 -4.57 -14.93 -40.35
CA LYS A 61 -4.99 -15.56 -39.10
C LYS A 61 -4.06 -15.20 -37.94
N PRO A 62 -4.59 -14.90 -36.74
CA PRO A 62 -3.77 -14.67 -35.58
C PRO A 62 -3.07 -15.96 -35.13
N CYS A 63 -1.76 -15.89 -34.95
CA CYS A 63 -0.90 -16.97 -34.46
C CYS A 63 -0.01 -16.43 -33.33
N ARG A 64 0.41 -17.30 -32.41
CA ARG A 64 1.37 -16.92 -31.35
C ARG A 64 2.73 -16.66 -31.98
N SER A 65 3.38 -15.58 -31.56
CA SER A 65 4.76 -15.29 -31.90
C SER A 65 5.72 -16.14 -31.06
N GLY A 66 7.01 -16.14 -31.41
CA GLY A 66 8.07 -16.70 -30.56
C GLY A 66 8.53 -15.79 -29.40
N LEU A 67 7.83 -14.67 -29.16
CA LEU A 67 8.11 -13.75 -28.07
C LEU A 67 7.16 -13.99 -26.90
N THR A 68 7.72 -13.97 -25.70
CA THR A 68 6.99 -13.96 -24.43
C THR A 68 7.21 -12.62 -23.76
N VAL A 69 6.14 -12.00 -23.27
CA VAL A 69 6.23 -10.73 -22.53
C VAL A 69 5.79 -10.97 -21.10
N GLU A 70 6.61 -10.59 -20.12
CA GLU A 70 6.28 -10.76 -18.71
C GLU A 70 6.32 -9.42 -18.01
N PHE A 71 5.39 -9.23 -17.06
CA PHE A 71 5.34 -8.05 -16.23
C PHE A 71 5.70 -8.45 -14.81
N HIS A 72 6.74 -7.82 -14.29
CA HIS A 72 7.24 -8.01 -12.94
C HIS A 72 7.06 -6.71 -12.15
N GLU A 73 7.35 -6.76 -10.85
CA GLU A 73 7.28 -5.61 -9.94
C GLU A 73 5.87 -5.01 -9.80
N LEU A 74 5.06 -5.64 -8.95
CA LEU A 74 3.79 -5.05 -8.54
C LEU A 74 4.06 -3.79 -7.71
N GLY A 75 3.45 -2.68 -8.10
CA GLY A 75 3.60 -1.40 -7.42
C GLY A 75 2.36 -0.54 -7.54
N PHE A 76 2.29 0.49 -6.70
CA PHE A 76 1.22 1.48 -6.77
C PHE A 76 1.47 2.46 -7.91
N ARG A 77 0.45 2.67 -8.73
CA ARG A 77 0.46 3.73 -9.74
C ARG A 77 -0.02 5.03 -9.09
N VAL A 78 0.92 5.91 -8.78
CA VAL A 78 0.64 7.23 -8.21
C VAL A 78 0.92 8.31 -9.26
N GLN A 79 -0.03 9.23 -9.45
CA GLN A 79 0.19 10.44 -10.22
C GLN A 79 0.32 11.59 -9.24
N ALA A 80 1.53 12.14 -9.13
CA ALA A 80 1.85 13.26 -8.28
C ALA A 80 2.40 14.43 -9.10
N PRO A 81 2.17 15.68 -8.67
CA PRO A 81 2.86 16.84 -9.24
C PRO A 81 4.37 16.68 -9.01
N GLY A 82 5.15 16.77 -10.08
CA GLY A 82 6.62 16.63 -10.01
C GLY A 82 7.36 17.94 -9.68
N ASN A 83 6.63 19.00 -9.37
CA ASN A 83 7.13 20.36 -9.22
C ASN A 83 6.90 20.94 -7.81
N LEU A 84 6.78 20.07 -6.80
CA LEU A 84 6.66 20.51 -5.42
C LEU A 84 7.92 21.26 -4.99
N SER A 85 7.72 22.41 -4.36
CA SER A 85 8.75 23.20 -3.70
C SER A 85 9.24 22.51 -2.42
N GLY A 86 10.37 22.97 -1.87
CA GLY A 86 10.88 22.45 -0.58
C GLY A 86 9.84 22.61 0.53
N GLU A 87 9.18 23.76 0.60
CA GLU A 87 8.13 24.04 1.61
C GLU A 87 6.93 23.10 1.48
N GLU A 88 6.49 22.79 0.26
CA GLU A 88 5.39 21.85 0.02
C GLU A 88 5.77 20.41 0.39
N LEU A 89 7.03 20.02 0.17
CA LEU A 89 7.53 18.70 0.57
C LEU A 89 7.59 18.56 2.09
N ASP A 90 8.10 19.60 2.78
CA ASP A 90 8.17 19.62 4.24
C ASP A 90 6.76 19.58 4.84
N SER A 91 5.83 20.38 4.31
CA SER A 91 4.43 20.36 4.75
C SER A 91 3.75 19.00 4.54
N ALA A 92 4.03 18.33 3.42
CA ALA A 92 3.50 16.98 3.16
C ALA A 92 4.07 15.95 4.16
N LEU A 93 5.36 16.08 4.50
CA LEU A 93 6.02 15.21 5.47
C LEU A 93 5.49 15.43 6.89
N GLU A 94 5.29 16.68 7.30
CA GLU A 94 4.66 17.02 8.58
C GLU A 94 3.25 16.44 8.69
N SER A 95 2.43 16.59 7.64
CA SER A 95 1.07 16.03 7.59
C SER A 95 1.05 14.51 7.72
N LEU A 96 1.96 13.82 7.02
CA LEU A 96 2.11 12.36 7.12
C LEU A 96 2.57 11.94 8.52
N THR A 97 3.48 12.68 9.12
CA THR A 97 4.02 12.41 10.46
C THR A 97 2.93 12.58 11.52
N ALA A 98 2.22 13.71 11.50
CA ALA A 98 1.11 13.99 12.42
C ALA A 98 0.03 12.91 12.35
N ARG A 99 -0.26 12.39 11.14
CA ARG A 99 -1.19 11.25 10.97
C ARG A 99 -0.67 9.98 11.64
N VAL A 100 0.61 9.66 11.48
CA VAL A 100 1.22 8.47 12.10
C VAL A 100 1.22 8.60 13.62
N GLU A 101 1.62 9.75 14.15
CA GLU A 101 1.62 10.02 15.59
C GLU A 101 0.21 9.94 16.19
N THR A 102 -0.78 10.50 15.51
CA THR A 102 -2.19 10.41 15.93
C THR A 102 -2.65 8.96 15.96
N GLN A 103 -2.36 8.19 14.90
CA GLN A 103 -2.72 6.78 14.84
C GLN A 103 -2.04 5.95 15.93
N GLN A 104 -0.76 6.23 16.21
CA GLN A 104 0.00 5.59 17.28
C GLN A 104 -0.61 5.93 18.66
N ALA A 105 -0.87 7.21 18.93
CA ALA A 105 -1.48 7.68 20.16
C ALA A 105 -2.84 7.02 20.39
N THR A 106 -3.72 7.01 19.38
CA THR A 106 -5.03 6.35 19.46
C THR A 106 -4.90 4.86 19.73
N ALA A 107 -3.99 4.15 19.06
CA ALA A 107 -3.80 2.72 19.27
C ALA A 107 -3.32 2.39 20.69
N LEU A 108 -2.44 3.21 21.26
CA LEU A 108 -1.98 3.07 22.64
C LEU A 108 -3.11 3.32 23.65
N LEU A 109 -3.89 4.38 23.47
CA LEU A 109 -5.05 4.67 24.33
C LEU A 109 -6.09 3.54 24.27
N GLN A 110 -6.33 2.96 23.09
CA GLN A 110 -7.21 1.81 22.94
C GLN A 110 -6.70 0.58 23.71
N LEU A 111 -5.39 0.33 23.68
CA LEU A 111 -4.79 -0.78 24.41
C LEU A 111 -4.92 -0.59 25.93
N GLU A 112 -4.66 0.62 26.41
CA GLU A 112 -4.82 0.99 27.83
C GLU A 112 -6.28 0.88 28.27
N ALA A 113 -7.21 1.35 27.45
CA ALA A 113 -8.64 1.25 27.72
C ALA A 113 -9.10 -0.21 27.82
N ILE A 114 -8.67 -1.07 26.90
CA ILE A 114 -8.97 -2.52 26.94
C ILE A 114 -8.39 -3.13 28.21
N TYR A 115 -7.12 -2.85 28.51
CA TYR A 115 -6.45 -3.39 29.69
C TYR A 115 -7.19 -3.03 30.97
N HIS A 116 -7.48 -1.74 31.21
CA HIS A 116 -8.17 -1.32 32.42
C HIS A 116 -9.61 -1.84 32.51
N THR A 117 -10.33 -1.87 31.39
CA THR A 117 -11.70 -2.38 31.35
C THR A 117 -11.75 -3.86 31.72
N LEU A 118 -10.86 -4.68 31.12
CA LEU A 118 -10.79 -6.10 31.40
C LEU A 118 -10.27 -6.38 32.81
N MET A 119 -9.25 -5.66 33.28
CA MET A 119 -8.71 -5.83 34.62
C MET A 119 -9.74 -5.50 35.70
N ARG A 120 -10.56 -4.44 35.52
CA ARG A 120 -11.64 -4.09 36.44
C ARG A 120 -12.74 -5.17 36.50
N ALA A 121 -13.04 -5.79 35.35
CA ALA A 121 -14.01 -6.86 35.25
C ALA A 121 -13.43 -8.26 35.59
N SER A 122 -12.13 -8.36 35.84
CA SER A 122 -11.47 -9.63 36.11
C SER A 122 -11.63 -10.09 37.57
N GLN A 123 -11.39 -11.37 37.77
CA GLN A 123 -11.25 -12.00 39.08
C GLN A 123 -9.85 -12.58 39.24
N THR A 124 -9.44 -12.78 40.49
CA THR A 124 -8.13 -13.33 40.85
C THR A 124 -7.95 -14.78 40.41
N SER A 125 -9.02 -15.56 40.39
CA SER A 125 -9.01 -16.95 39.96
C SER A 125 -10.28 -17.33 39.22
N VAL A 126 -10.24 -18.43 38.47
CA VAL A 126 -11.42 -18.96 37.77
C VAL A 126 -12.48 -19.47 38.75
N ALA A 127 -12.07 -19.91 39.95
CA ALA A 127 -13.00 -20.38 40.98
C ALA A 127 -13.95 -19.26 41.42
N ASP A 128 -13.44 -18.03 41.52
CA ASP A 128 -14.20 -16.83 41.89
C ASP A 128 -15.27 -16.46 40.82
N CYS A 129 -15.13 -16.97 39.60
CA CYS A 129 -16.10 -16.77 38.51
C CYS A 129 -17.19 -17.84 38.45
N MET A 130 -17.05 -18.96 39.20
CA MET A 130 -18.04 -20.04 39.18
C MET A 130 -19.25 -19.74 40.07
N ASP A 131 -19.11 -18.81 41.00
CA ASP A 131 -20.21 -18.32 41.83
C ASP A 131 -21.08 -17.36 41.00
N LEU A 132 -22.36 -17.73 40.82
CA LEU A 132 -23.33 -17.05 39.94
C LEU A 132 -23.73 -15.63 40.39
N GLU A 133 -23.08 -15.06 41.40
CA GLU A 133 -23.44 -13.77 42.00
C GLU A 133 -22.76 -12.56 41.35
N ASP A 134 -21.79 -12.75 40.45
CA ASP A 134 -20.99 -11.65 39.86
C ASP A 134 -21.68 -10.93 38.68
N GLY A 135 -23.01 -10.85 38.73
CA GLY A 135 -23.82 -10.12 37.74
C GLY A 135 -23.45 -8.64 37.65
N GLU A 136 -22.96 -8.06 38.75
CA GLU A 136 -22.56 -6.64 38.80
C GLU A 136 -21.34 -6.35 37.92
N LYS A 137 -20.24 -7.10 38.03
CA LYS A 137 -19.06 -6.89 37.16
C LYS A 137 -19.37 -7.15 35.69
N CYS A 138 -20.24 -8.13 35.41
CA CYS A 138 -20.70 -8.42 34.05
C CYS A 138 -21.50 -7.24 33.46
N GLU A 139 -22.43 -6.65 34.21
CA GLU A 139 -23.17 -5.47 33.77
C GLU A 139 -22.29 -4.21 33.67
N GLN A 140 -21.30 -4.06 34.56
CA GLN A 140 -20.30 -3.00 34.46
C GLN A 140 -19.48 -3.13 33.16
N LEU A 141 -18.99 -4.34 32.83
CA LEU A 141 -18.25 -4.59 31.59
C LEU A 141 -19.10 -4.29 30.35
N LYS A 142 -20.34 -4.77 30.30
CA LYS A 142 -21.26 -4.48 29.18
C LYS A 142 -21.50 -2.98 29.03
N THR A 143 -21.63 -2.27 30.14
CA THR A 143 -21.83 -0.82 30.15
C THR A 143 -20.61 -0.09 29.60
N GLU A 144 -19.40 -0.46 30.00
CA GLU A 144 -18.17 0.15 29.48
C GLU A 144 -17.96 -0.13 27.99
N ILE A 145 -18.24 -1.36 27.52
CA ILE A 145 -18.20 -1.68 26.09
C ILE A 145 -19.19 -0.82 25.30
N ARG A 146 -20.43 -0.64 25.80
CA ARG A 146 -21.41 0.22 25.15
C ARG A 146 -20.96 1.69 25.10
N LYS A 147 -20.34 2.20 26.17
CA LYS A 147 -19.81 3.56 26.19
C LYS A 147 -18.69 3.72 25.17
N TYR A 148 -17.76 2.77 25.08
CA TYR A 148 -16.66 2.81 24.10
C TYR A 148 -17.15 2.97 22.65
N PHE A 149 -18.24 2.30 22.27
CA PHE A 149 -18.77 2.40 20.90
C PHE A 149 -19.72 3.58 20.67
N ASN A 150 -20.32 4.14 21.73
CA ASN A 150 -21.34 5.20 21.61
C ASN A 150 -20.82 6.61 21.93
N GLU A 151 -19.69 6.73 22.62
CA GLU A 151 -19.10 8.02 23.00
C GLU A 151 -17.90 8.35 22.09
N GLU A 152 -17.94 9.49 21.40
CA GLU A 152 -16.86 9.92 20.50
C GLU A 152 -15.53 10.21 21.22
N SER A 153 -15.60 10.60 22.49
CA SER A 153 -14.46 10.99 23.33
C SER A 153 -14.14 9.99 24.45
N TYR A 154 -14.52 8.71 24.30
CA TYR A 154 -14.31 7.71 25.35
C TYR A 154 -12.84 7.59 25.78
N LEU A 155 -11.92 7.74 24.82
CA LEU A 155 -10.48 7.58 25.04
C LEU A 155 -9.84 8.75 25.81
N ASP A 156 -10.49 9.92 25.88
CA ASP A 156 -9.99 11.10 26.60
C ASP A 156 -9.85 10.88 28.12
N ARG A 157 -10.42 9.78 28.62
CA ARG A 157 -10.34 9.34 30.02
C ARG A 157 -8.99 8.69 30.36
N TYR A 158 -8.22 8.32 29.34
CA TYR A 158 -6.94 7.67 29.47
C TYR A 158 -5.85 8.67 29.07
N ASN A 159 -4.75 8.68 29.83
CA ASN A 159 -3.63 9.56 29.55
C ASN A 159 -2.48 8.70 29.06
N LEU A 160 -1.89 9.07 27.92
CA LEU A 160 -0.66 8.42 27.50
C LEU A 160 0.41 8.61 28.58
N PRO A 161 1.07 7.54 29.05
CA PRO A 161 2.21 7.70 29.93
C PRO A 161 3.28 8.52 29.22
N GLU A 162 3.89 9.47 29.93
CA GLU A 162 5.03 10.23 29.40
C GLU A 162 6.15 9.25 29.04
N VAL A 163 6.40 9.09 27.75
CA VAL A 163 7.56 8.33 27.26
C VAL A 163 8.78 9.22 27.49
N SER A 164 9.52 8.95 28.56
CA SER A 164 10.85 9.52 28.77
C SER A 164 11.77 8.89 27.72
N LEU A 165 12.18 9.68 26.72
CA LEU A 165 13.24 9.32 25.77
C LEU A 165 14.61 9.47 26.41
#